data_AF-A0A3Q9IHV6-F1
#
_entry.id   AF-A0A3Q9IHV6-F1
#
_cell.length_a   1.000
_cell.length_b   1.000
_cell.length_c   1.000
_cell.angle_alpha   90.00
_cell.angle_beta   90.00
_cell.angle_gamma   90.00
#
_symmetry.space_group_name_H-M   'P 1'
#
loop_
_entity.id
_entity.type
_entity.pdbx_description
1 polymer ?
#
loop_
_entity_poly.entity_id
_entity_poly.type
_entity_poly.pdbx_seq_one_letter_code
_entity_poly.pdbx_strand_id
1 'polypeptide(L)' 'MSKLKLRPLEDEAPVKMTLDVPPATYRNLVAYAQAHATQTGGKVAEPVRLVVPMLDQFMASDRAFVRGRKPRED' A
#
# COMPACT_ATOMS: atom_id res chain seq x y z
N MET A 1 10.50 -9.24 40.70
CA MET A 1 10.53 -8.32 39.52
C MET A 1 9.86 -9.01 38.34
N SER A 2 8.60 -8.67 38.06
CA SER A 2 7.84 -9.28 36.96
C SER A 2 8.39 -8.81 35.60
N LYS A 3 8.88 -9.73 34.79
CA LYS A 3 9.27 -9.44 33.39
C LYS A 3 8.02 -9.09 32.59
N LEU A 4 8.03 -7.94 31.91
CA LEU A 4 6.97 -7.55 30.98
C LEU A 4 6.93 -8.55 29.81
N LYS A 5 5.72 -8.98 29.44
CA LYS A 5 5.48 -9.95 28.36
C LYS A 5 5.42 -9.31 26.97
N LEU A 6 5.53 -7.98 26.90
CA LEU A 6 5.50 -7.27 25.63
C LEU A 6 6.84 -7.50 24.93
N ARG A 7 6.79 -8.19 23.78
CA ARG A 7 7.92 -8.23 22.86
C ARG A 7 8.20 -6.79 22.38
N PRO A 8 9.43 -6.47 21.96
CA PRO A 8 9.71 -5.17 21.35
C PRO A 8 8.65 -4.87 20.29
N LEU A 9 8.06 -3.68 20.37
CA LEU A 9 7.17 -3.19 19.32
C LEU A 9 8.02 -3.18 18.04
N GLU A 10 7.57 -3.87 16.99
CA GLU A 10 8.27 -3.87 15.71
C GLU A 10 8.34 -2.43 15.22
N ASP A 11 9.56 -1.90 15.15
CA ASP A 11 9.85 -0.57 14.64
C ASP A 11 9.87 -0.69 13.10
N GLU A 12 8.69 -0.86 12.50
CA GLU A 12 8.55 -0.78 11.04
C GLU A 12 8.70 0.69 10.62
N ALA A 13 9.96 1.13 10.58
CA ALA A 13 10.29 2.45 10.09
C ALA A 13 9.83 2.59 8.63
N PRO A 14 9.14 3.69 8.27
CA PRO A 14 8.69 3.90 6.90
C PRO A 14 9.89 3.95 5.95
N VAL A 15 9.90 3.08 4.94
CA VAL A 15 10.92 3.09 3.89
C VAL A 15 10.56 4.15 2.85
N LYS A 16 11.46 5.12 2.65
CA LYS A 16 11.30 6.13 1.59
C LYS A 16 11.71 5.53 0.24
N MET A 17 10.82 5.61 -0.74
CA MET A 17 11.07 5.21 -2.12
C MET A 17 10.77 6.39 -3.06
N THR A 18 11.66 6.62 -4.03
CA THR A 18 11.43 7.58 -5.12
C THR A 18 11.02 6.79 -6.36
N LEU A 19 9.96 7.23 -7.04
CA LEU A 19 9.41 6.56 -8.22
C LEU A 19 9.25 7.58 -9.35
N ASP A 20 9.86 7.28 -10.50
CA ASP A 20 9.53 7.95 -11.75
C ASP A 20 8.42 7.16 -12.46
N VAL A 21 7.35 7.84 -12.85
CA VAL A 21 6.23 7.23 -13.56
C VAL A 21 6.06 7.82 -14.95
N PRO A 22 5.64 7.02 -15.95
CA PRO A 22 5.27 7.57 -17.25
C PRO A 22 4.18 8.65 -17.12
N PRO A 23 4.16 9.70 -17.95
CA PRO A 23 3.16 10.76 -17.89
C PRO A 23 1.72 10.25 -17.99
N ALA A 24 1.50 9.19 -18.79
CA ALA A 24 0.19 8.55 -18.91
C ALA A 24 -0.29 7.95 -17.58
N THR A 25 0.61 7.31 -16.82
CA THR A 25 0.31 6.75 -15.50
C THR A 25 -0.06 7.84 -14.52
N TYR A 26 0.68 8.96 -14.49
CA TYR A 26 0.33 10.08 -13.61
C TYR A 26 -1.07 10.65 -13.93
N ARG A 27 -1.39 10.85 -15.21
CA ARG A 27 -2.72 11.30 -15.65
C ARG A 27 -3.82 10.34 -15.21
N ASN A 28 -3.58 9.03 -15.31
CA ASN A 28 -4.53 8.01 -14.86
C ASN A 28 -4.72 8.05 -13.34
N LEU A 29 -3.67 8.26 -12.55
CA LEU A 29 -3.78 8.40 -11.09
C LEU A 29 -4.61 9.63 -10.71
N VAL A 30 -4.44 10.77 -11.41
CA VAL A 30 -5.26 11.97 -11.20
C VAL A 30 -6.73 11.68 -11.51
N ALA A 31 -7.02 11.05 -12.65
CA ALA A 31 -8.39 10.70 -13.03
C ALA A 31 -9.02 9.72 -12.03
N TYR A 32 -8.24 8.75 -11.54
CA TYR A 32 -8.71 7.81 -10.51
C TYR A 32 -9.05 8.53 -9.21
N ALA A 33 -8.21 9.45 -8.74
CA ALA A 33 -8.47 10.22 -7.52
C ALA A 33 -9.78 11.02 -7.61
N GLN A 34 -10.07 11.60 -8.77
CA GLN A 34 -11.31 12.33 -9.04
C GLN A 34 -12.54 11.41 -9.02
N ALA A 35 -12.44 10.26 -9.70
CA ALA A 35 -13.51 9.27 -9.72
C ALA A 35 -13.80 8.72 -8.32
N HIS A 36 -12.75 8.38 -7.57
CA HIS A 36 -12.86 7.89 -6.20
C HIS A 36 -13.52 8.91 -5.27
N ALA A 37 -13.13 10.18 -5.35
CA ALA A 37 -13.74 11.25 -4.56
C ALA A 37 -15.24 11.41 -4.87
N THR A 38 -15.60 11.38 -6.15
CA THR A 38 -16.99 11.44 -6.61
C THR A 38 -17.81 10.28 -6.04
N GLN A 39 -17.25 9.06 -6.06
CA GLN A 39 -17.94 7.86 -5.58
C GLN A 39 -18.06 7.78 -4.05
N THR A 40 -17.07 8.29 -3.32
CA THR A 40 -17.01 8.20 -1.85
C THR A 40 -17.56 9.43 -1.13
N GLY A 41 -17.92 10.49 -1.87
CA GLY A 41 -18.29 11.80 -1.30
C GLY A 41 -17.11 12.49 -0.61
N GLY A 42 -15.88 12.05 -0.89
CA GLY A 42 -14.65 12.53 -0.27
C GLY A 42 -13.97 13.65 -1.05
N LYS A 43 -12.81 14.10 -0.53
CA LYS A 43 -11.92 15.01 -1.25
C LYS A 43 -11.07 14.24 -2.26
N VAL A 44 -10.72 14.87 -3.38
CA VAL A 44 -9.74 14.34 -4.33
C VAL A 44 -8.40 14.17 -3.62
N ALA A 45 -7.89 12.94 -3.58
CA ALA A 45 -6.61 12.64 -2.99
C ALA A 45 -5.46 13.05 -3.91
N GLU A 46 -4.31 13.39 -3.33
CA GLU A 46 -3.06 13.52 -4.09
C GLU A 46 -2.73 12.19 -4.78
N PRO A 47 -2.36 12.19 -6.08
CA PRO A 47 -2.11 10.95 -6.85
C PRO A 47 -1.16 9.97 -6.17
N VAL A 48 -0.09 10.48 -5.54
CA VAL A 48 0.91 9.64 -4.86
C VAL A 48 0.33 8.86 -3.67
N ARG A 49 -0.73 9.38 -3.02
CA ARG A 49 -1.36 8.71 -1.87
C ARG A 49 -2.17 7.49 -2.28
N LEU A 50 -2.46 7.32 -3.57
CA LEU A 50 -3.12 6.13 -4.11
C LEU A 50 -2.16 4.97 -4.31
N VAL A 51 -0.86 5.25 -4.51
CA VAL A 51 0.13 4.25 -4.94
C VAL A 51 0.24 3.10 -3.93
N VAL A 52 0.45 3.42 -2.65
CA VAL A 52 0.59 2.42 -1.59
C VAL A 52 -0.66 1.53 -1.45
N PRO A 53 -1.87 2.06 -1.20
CA PRO A 53 -3.05 1.20 -1.04
C PRO A 53 -3.40 0.42 -2.32
N MET A 54 -3.12 0.95 -3.51
CA MET A 54 -3.29 0.20 -4.76
C MET A 54 -2.31 -0.98 -4.86
N LEU A 55 -1.04 -0.78 -4.52
CA LEU A 55 -0.04 -1.86 -4.52
C LEU A 55 -0.35 -2.91 -3.47
N ASP A 56 -0.78 -2.51 -2.27
CA ASP A 56 -1.21 -3.42 -1.21
C ASP A 56 -2.38 -4.28 -1.67
N GLN A 57 -3.41 -3.65 -2.25
CA GLN A 57 -4.57 -4.37 -2.78
C GLN A 57 -4.19 -5.30 -3.94
N PHE A 58 -3.30 -4.85 -4.84
CA PHE A 58 -2.79 -5.66 -5.93
C PHE A 58 -2.08 -6.91 -5.40
N MET A 59 -1.10 -6.74 -4.51
CA MET A 59 -0.35 -7.85 -3.89
C MET A 59 -1.26 -8.79 -3.10
N ALA A 60 -2.23 -8.25 -2.35
CA ALA A 60 -3.18 -9.07 -1.60
C ALA A 60 -4.10 -9.89 -2.52
N SER A 61 -4.42 -9.37 -3.71
CA SER A 61 -5.27 -10.05 -4.69
C SER A 61 -4.53 -11.07 -5.58
N ASP A 62 -3.21 -10.95 -5.71
CA ASP A 62 -2.39 -11.88 -6.48
C ASP A 62 -2.19 -13.21 -5.74
N ARG A 63 -2.97 -14.22 -6.14
CA ARG A 63 -2.95 -15.56 -5.53
C ARG A 63 -1.57 -16.24 -5.64
N ALA A 64 -0.83 -16.02 -6.72
CA ALA A 64 0.48 -16.64 -6.90
C ALA A 64 1.48 -16.02 -5.90
N PHE A 65 1.46 -14.70 -5.77
CA PHE A 65 2.25 -13.98 -4.77
C PHE A 65 1.89 -14.41 -3.34
N VAL A 66 0.60 -14.43 -2.99
CA VAL A 66 0.14 -14.83 -1.64
C VAL A 66 0.54 -16.25 -1.29
N ARG A 67 0.46 -17.20 -2.23
CA ARG A 67 0.87 -18.59 -2.00
C ARG A 67 2.38 -18.72 -1.81
N GLY A 68 3.18 -17.96 -2.56
CA GLY A 68 4.64 -17.95 -2.45
C GLY A 68 5.18 -17.27 -1.19
N ARG A 69 4.39 -16.40 -0.54
CA ARG A 69 4.77 -15.70 0.70
C ARG A 69 4.61 -16.55 1.96
N LYS A 70 3.82 -17.63 1.94
CA LYS A 70 3.74 -18.53 3.10
C LYS A 70 5.15 -19.05 3.38
N PRO A 71 5.72 -18.84 4.59
CA PRO A 71 6.96 -19.52 4.94
C PRO A 71 6.72 -21.00 4.70
N ARG A 72 7.66 -21.65 4.01
CA ARG A 72 7.70 -23.11 4.02
C ARG A 72 7.86 -23.47 5.50
N GLU A 73 6.80 -23.97 6.12
CA GLU A 73 6.92 -24.64 7.41
C GLU A 73 7.74 -25.89 7.13
N ASP A 74 9.04 -25.82 7.42
CA ASP A 74 9.89 -26.99 7.64
C ASP A 74 9.88 -27.34 9.13
#